data_AF-A0A971C2I3-F1
#
_entry.id   AF-A0A971C2I3-F1
#
_cell.length_a   1.000
_cell.length_b   1.000
_cell.length_c   1.000
_cell.angle_alpha   90.00
_cell.angle_beta   90.00
_cell.angle_gamma   90.00
#
_symmetry.space_group_name_H-M   'P 1'
#
loop_
_entity.id
_entity.type
_entity.pdbx_description
1 polymer ?
#
loop_
_entity_poly.entity_id
_entity_poly.type
_entity_poly.pdbx_seq_one_letter_code
_entity_poly.pdbx_strand_id
1 'polypeptide(L)'
;MTFPDYINVVLRMIAEGNESHEIYEQLQKLGLREVEITEVYNAVIGMITSGSESTEIILDGDYNPRKRVFLEEELKAIMTVPGLYKSLLWGDITPGDFERTLSDFSANN
;
A
#
# COMPACT_ATOMS: atom_id res chain seq x y z
N MET A 1 -9.85 8.27 -15.88
CA MET A 1 -9.09 7.60 -14.82
C MET A 1 -8.32 6.44 -15.43
N THR A 2 -7.14 6.18 -14.90
CA THR A 2 -6.25 5.08 -15.27
C THR A 2 -6.50 3.87 -14.36
N PHE A 3 -6.00 2.68 -14.75
CA PHE A 3 -6.15 1.47 -13.95
C PHE A 3 -5.64 1.60 -12.50
N PRO A 4 -4.46 2.22 -12.24
CA PRO A 4 -4.01 2.51 -10.88
C PRO A 4 -4.96 3.42 -10.08
N ASP A 5 -5.64 4.38 -10.72
CA ASP A 5 -6.59 5.25 -10.02
C ASP A 5 -7.77 4.44 -9.46
N TYR A 6 -8.24 3.43 -10.20
CA TYR A 6 -9.33 2.57 -9.76
C TYR A 6 -8.89 1.63 -8.62
N ILE A 7 -7.67 1.10 -8.68
CA ILE A 7 -7.07 0.32 -7.58
C ILE A 7 -7.04 1.15 -6.29
N ASN A 8 -6.60 2.41 -6.36
CA ASN A 8 -6.54 3.31 -5.20
C ASN A 8 -7.93 3.62 -4.63
N VAL A 9 -8.93 3.83 -5.49
CA VAL A 9 -10.32 4.04 -5.04
C VAL A 9 -10.82 2.82 -4.28
N VAL A 10 -10.61 1.60 -4.81
CA VAL A 10 -11.03 0.36 -4.16
C VAL A 10 -10.30 0.13 -2.84
N LEU A 11 -8.97 0.31 -2.80
CA LEU A 11 -8.18 0.20 -1.58
C LEU A 11 -8.65 1.17 -0.49
N ARG A 12 -8.93 2.44 -0.87
CA ARG A 12 -9.47 3.43 0.08
C ARG A 12 -10.83 3.00 0.62
N MET A 13 -11.73 2.55 -0.25
CA MET A 13 -13.05 2.14 0.17
C MET A 13 -13.02 0.91 1.09
N ILE A 14 -12.14 -0.07 0.82
CA ILE A 14 -11.92 -1.21 1.73
C ILE A 14 -11.38 -0.72 3.08
N ALA A 15 -10.42 0.20 3.08
CA ALA A 15 -9.85 0.76 4.32
C ALA A 15 -10.87 1.57 5.15
N GLU A 16 -11.82 2.23 4.48
CA GLU A 16 -12.95 2.93 5.09
C GLU A 16 -14.06 1.98 5.59
N GLY A 17 -13.93 0.68 5.34
CA GLY A 17 -14.89 -0.34 5.78
C GLY A 17 -16.11 -0.47 4.87
N ASN A 18 -16.06 0.05 3.64
CA ASN A 18 -17.15 -0.10 2.68
C ASN A 18 -17.31 -1.57 2.27
N GLU A 19 -18.56 -1.97 2.04
CA GLU A 19 -18.89 -3.31 1.59
C GLU A 19 -18.62 -3.50 0.08
N SER A 20 -18.43 -4.74 -0.34
CA SER A 20 -18.13 -5.09 -1.73
C SER A 20 -19.13 -4.54 -2.74
N HIS A 21 -20.41 -4.46 -2.38
CA HIS A 21 -21.47 -3.94 -3.26
C HIS A 21 -21.35 -2.41 -3.46
N GLU A 22 -20.96 -1.67 -2.42
CA GLU A 22 -20.74 -0.21 -2.47
C GLU A 22 -19.55 0.13 -3.36
N ILE A 23 -18.48 -0.66 -3.27
CA ILE A 23 -17.30 -0.55 -4.14
C ILE A 23 -17.70 -0.78 -5.61
N TYR A 24 -18.53 -1.80 -5.85
CA TYR A 24 -19.03 -2.13 -7.18
C TYR A 24 -19.85 -0.99 -7.80
N GLU A 25 -20.81 -0.45 -7.04
CA GLU A 25 -21.61 0.69 -7.47
C GLU A 25 -20.74 1.92 -7.76
N GLN A 26 -19.72 2.17 -6.94
CA GLN A 26 -18.83 3.30 -7.13
C GLN A 26 -18.01 3.18 -8.42
N LEU A 27 -17.47 1.99 -8.72
CA LEU A 27 -16.74 1.76 -9.96
C LEU A 27 -17.66 1.84 -11.20
N GLN A 28 -18.91 1.39 -11.09
CA GLN A 28 -19.89 1.55 -12.15
C GLN A 28 -20.22 3.02 -12.41
N LYS A 29 -20.36 3.85 -11.36
CA LYS A 29 -20.54 5.31 -11.48
C LYS A 29 -19.35 6.00 -12.15
N LEU A 30 -18.15 5.43 -12.01
CA LEU A 30 -16.92 5.90 -12.67
C LEU A 30 -16.81 5.45 -14.13
N GLY A 31 -17.78 4.68 -14.63
CA GLY A 31 -17.89 4.29 -16.04
C GLY A 31 -17.25 2.96 -16.39
N LEU A 32 -16.85 2.14 -15.40
CA LEU A 32 -16.35 0.79 -15.66
C LEU A 32 -17.49 -0.16 -16.01
N ARG A 33 -17.21 -1.08 -16.93
CA ARG A 33 -18.07 -2.23 -17.22
C ARG A 33 -17.81 -3.32 -16.20
N GLU A 34 -18.80 -4.19 -16.02
CA GLU A 34 -18.77 -5.27 -15.01
C GLU A 34 -17.50 -6.14 -15.04
N VAL A 35 -16.98 -6.42 -16.24
CA VAL A 35 -15.73 -7.17 -16.43
C VAL A 35 -14.52 -6.39 -15.88
N GLU A 36 -14.45 -5.09 -16.15
CA GLU A 36 -13.36 -4.21 -15.68
C GLU A 36 -13.41 -4.02 -14.17
N ILE A 37 -14.62 -3.93 -13.59
CA ILE A 37 -14.82 -3.88 -12.14
C ILE A 37 -14.30 -5.16 -11.49
N THR A 38 -14.63 -6.31 -12.06
CA THR A 38 -14.17 -7.62 -11.57
C THR A 38 -12.65 -7.73 -11.61
N GLU A 39 -12.02 -7.28 -12.69
CA GLU A 39 -10.56 -7.27 -12.85
C GLU A 39 -9.88 -6.38 -11.80
N VAL A 40 -10.37 -5.15 -11.59
CA VAL A 40 -9.83 -4.22 -10.59
C VAL A 40 -10.00 -4.79 -9.19
N TYR A 41 -11.19 -5.28 -8.86
CA TYR A 41 -11.49 -5.81 -7.53
C TYR A 41 -10.65 -7.06 -7.22
N ASN A 42 -10.54 -7.99 -8.16
CA ASN A 42 -9.71 -9.20 -8.00
C ASN A 42 -8.22 -8.87 -7.92
N ALA A 43 -7.74 -7.86 -8.65
CA ALA A 43 -6.38 -7.39 -8.50
C ALA A 43 -6.11 -6.89 -7.07
N VAL A 44 -7.03 -6.09 -6.50
CA VAL A 44 -6.90 -5.59 -5.12
C VAL A 44 -6.96 -6.73 -4.09
N ILE A 45 -7.93 -7.64 -4.22
CA ILE A 45 -8.01 -8.80 -3.32
C ILE A 45 -6.79 -9.69 -3.48
N GLY A 46 -6.28 -9.88 -4.69
CA GLY A 46 -5.04 -10.61 -4.97
C GLY A 46 -3.83 -9.96 -4.28
N MET A 47 -3.71 -8.63 -4.33
CA MET A 47 -2.67 -7.88 -3.62
C MET A 47 -2.77 -8.09 -2.09
N ILE A 48 -3.97 -7.99 -1.53
CA ILE A 48 -4.21 -8.18 -0.09
C ILE A 48 -3.91 -9.62 0.35
N THR A 49 -4.39 -10.61 -0.41
CA THR A 49 -4.30 -12.04 -0.05
C THR A 49 -2.94 -12.65 -0.30
N SER A 50 -2.21 -12.19 -1.31
CA SER A 50 -0.83 -12.60 -1.56
C SER A 50 0.17 -12.00 -0.57
N GLY A 51 -0.27 -11.05 0.27
CA GLY A 51 0.63 -10.30 1.15
C GLY A 51 1.73 -9.58 0.37
N SER A 52 1.49 -9.25 -0.92
CA SER A 52 2.49 -8.61 -1.78
C SER A 52 3.06 -7.40 -1.06
N GLU A 53 4.36 -7.49 -0.76
CA GLU A 53 5.15 -6.84 0.29
C GLU A 53 5.34 -5.33 0.13
N SER A 54 4.44 -4.65 -0.56
CA SER A 54 4.51 -3.21 -0.79
C SER A 54 3.11 -2.67 -0.95
N THR A 55 2.30 -2.79 0.11
CA THR A 55 1.14 -1.92 0.28
C THR A 55 1.67 -0.53 0.64
N GLU A 56 2.33 0.12 -0.32
CA GLU A 56 2.37 1.57 -0.39
C GLU A 56 0.91 1.99 -0.43
N ILE A 57 0.35 2.31 0.73
CA ILE A 57 -0.93 2.99 0.81
C ILE A 57 -0.65 4.39 0.26
N ILE A 58 -0.68 4.52 -1.07
CA ILE A 58 -0.64 5.78 -1.82
C ILE A 58 -2.01 6.43 -1.63
N LEU A 59 -2.29 6.86 -0.40
CA LEU A 59 -3.33 7.83 -0.13
C LEU A 59 -2.67 9.21 -0.35
N ASP A 60 -2.93 9.77 -1.53
CA ASP A 60 -2.38 11.04 -2.07
C ASP A 60 -0.89 11.02 -2.44
N GLY A 61 -0.52 10.37 -3.55
CA GLY A 61 0.63 10.68 -4.43
C GLY A 61 2.06 10.81 -3.86
N ASP A 62 2.20 10.87 -2.55
CA ASP A 62 3.38 11.17 -1.77
C ASP A 62 3.48 10.07 -0.71
N TYR A 63 4.63 9.40 -0.69
CA TYR A 63 4.98 8.45 0.35
C TYR A 63 4.86 9.15 1.72
N ASN A 64 3.94 8.67 2.57
CA ASN A 64 3.79 9.16 3.93
C ASN A 64 4.37 8.13 4.91
N PRO A 65 5.61 8.32 5.41
CA PRO A 65 6.28 7.39 6.32
C PRO A 65 5.43 7.01 7.54
N ARG A 66 4.61 7.95 8.04
CA ARG A 66 3.82 7.80 9.25
C ARG A 66 2.57 6.93 9.05
N LYS A 67 2.15 6.73 7.81
CA LYS A 67 1.01 5.90 7.44
C LYS A 67 1.43 4.54 6.86
N ARG A 68 2.74 4.30 6.68
CA ARG A 68 3.27 3.02 6.21
C ARG A 68 2.94 1.92 7.21
N VAL A 69 2.38 0.84 6.72
CA VAL A 69 2.17 -0.39 7.49
C VAL A 69 3.43 -1.23 7.33
N PHE A 70 4.03 -1.63 8.45
CA PHE A 70 5.27 -2.42 8.47
C PHE A 70 4.95 -3.90 8.66
N LEU A 71 5.67 -4.77 7.96
CA LEU A 71 5.64 -6.22 8.21
C LEU A 71 6.39 -6.54 9.52
N GLU A 72 6.15 -7.72 10.09
CA GLU A 72 6.77 -8.12 11.35
C GLU A 72 8.31 -8.17 11.27
N GLU A 73 8.84 -8.61 10.13
CA GLU A 73 10.29 -8.69 9.88
C GLU A 73 10.91 -7.30 9.72
N GLU A 74 10.22 -6.39 9.05
CA GLU A 74 10.61 -4.99 8.94
C GLU A 74 10.59 -4.28 10.30
N LEU A 75 9.59 -4.56 11.14
CA LEU A 75 9.53 -4.05 12.50
C LEU A 75 10.73 -4.55 13.32
N LYS A 76 11.11 -5.83 13.19
CA LYS A 76 12.32 -6.38 13.82
C LYS A 76 13.58 -5.66 13.33
N ALA A 77 13.70 -5.43 12.02
CA ALA A 77 14.81 -4.66 11.44
C ALA A 77 14.88 -3.23 12.01
N ILE A 78 13.75 -2.51 12.06
CA ILE A 78 13.65 -1.15 12.62
C ILE A 78 13.97 -1.14 14.12
N MET A 79 13.52 -2.13 14.89
CA MET A 79 13.86 -2.26 16.31
C MET A 79 15.35 -2.46 16.52
N THR A 80 16.03 -3.11 15.58
CA THR A 80 17.49 -3.34 15.62
C THR A 80 18.26 -2.07 15.27
N VAL A 81 17.70 -1.21 14.41
CA VAL A 81 18.28 0.09 14.03
C VAL A 81 17.23 1.21 14.15
N PRO A 82 16.94 1.70 15.37
CA PRO A 82 15.90 2.71 15.58
C PRO A 82 16.17 4.06 14.89
N GLY A 83 17.43 4.30 14.49
CA GLY A 83 17.83 5.48 13.72
C GLY A 83 17.27 5.49 12.30
N LEU A 84 17.07 4.32 11.68
CA LEU A 84 16.65 4.19 10.28
C LEU A 84 15.30 4.87 10.03
N TYR A 85 14.31 4.57 10.86
CA TYR A 85 12.98 5.17 10.75
C TYR A 85 12.98 6.67 11.09
N LYS A 86 13.82 7.10 12.04
CA LYS A 86 13.96 8.54 12.37
C LYS A 86 14.57 9.32 11.21
N SER A 87 15.60 8.77 10.56
CA SER A 87 16.23 9.39 9.39
C SER A 87 15.24 9.58 8.24
N LEU A 88 14.34 8.62 8.00
CA LEU A 88 13.26 8.79 7.03
C LEU A 88 12.28 9.91 7.44
N LEU A 89 11.88 9.95 8.71
CA LEU A 89 10.95 10.98 9.22
C LEU A 89 11.51 12.40 9.20
N TRP A 90 12.83 12.56 9.31
CA TRP A 90 13.51 13.84 9.26
C TRP A 90 13.96 14.25 7.86
N GLY A 91 13.81 13.35 6.88
CA GLY A 91 14.22 13.59 5.50
C GLY A 91 15.72 13.48 5.27
N ASP A 92 16.46 12.83 6.19
CA ASP A 92 17.90 12.57 6.05
C ASP A 92 18.18 11.53 4.96
N ILE A 93 17.20 10.66 4.68
CA ILE A 93 17.24 9.64 3.63
C ILE A 93 15.95 9.66 2.81
N THR A 94 16.04 9.23 1.54
CA THR A 94 14.86 9.13 0.68
C THR A 94 14.02 7.89 1.04
N PRO A 95 12.72 7.85 0.68
CA PRO A 95 11.92 6.64 0.81
C PRO A 95 12.59 5.43 0.14
N GLY A 96 13.14 5.60 -1.07
CA GLY A 96 13.81 4.50 -1.77
C GLY A 96 15.06 3.97 -1.05
N ASP A 97 15.84 4.83 -0.39
CA ASP A 97 17.00 4.40 0.41
C ASP A 97 16.57 3.70 1.69
N PHE A 98 15.48 4.16 2.30
CA PHE A 98 14.86 3.51 3.46
C PHE A 98 14.36 2.11 3.11
N GLU A 99 13.59 1.96 2.02
CA GLU A 99 13.05 0.67 1.57
C GLU A 99 14.19 -0.32 1.27
N ARG A 100 15.23 0.10 0.54
CA ARG A 100 16.40 -0.76 0.25
C ARG A 100 17.09 -1.22 1.53
N THR A 101 17.36 -0.30 2.45
CA THR A 101 18.03 -0.62 3.72
C THR A 101 17.16 -1.55 4.57
N LEU A 102 15.85 -1.32 4.59
CA LEU A 102 14.91 -2.16 5.32
C LEU A 102 14.91 -3.59 4.76
N SER A 103 14.84 -3.77 3.44
CA SER A 103 14.94 -5.08 2.79
C SER A 103 16.27 -5.78 3.09
N ASP A 104 17.40 -5.06 3.03
CA ASP A 104 18.73 -5.63 3.32
C ASP A 104 18.86 -6.13 4.77
N PHE A 105 18.20 -5.47 5.72
CA PHE A 105 18.19 -5.89 7.12
C PHE A 105 17.19 -7.02 7.40
N SER A 106 16.03 -7.00 6.74
CA SER A 106 15.01 -8.05 6.87
C SER A 106 15.48 -9.37 6.26
N ALA A 107 16.21 -9.34 5.14
CA ALA A 107 16.74 -10.55 4.48
C ALA A 107 17.90 -11.24 5.24
N ASN A 108 18.50 -10.55 6.22
CA ASN A 108 19.64 -11.03 7.00
C ASN A 108 19.27 -11.49 8.43
N ASN A 109 17.98 -11.47 8.81
CA ASN A 109 17.46 -11.99 10.08
C ASN A 109 16.59 -13.22 9.86
#